data_AF-A0A6A1Q9V3-F1
#
_entry.id   AF-A0A6A1Q9V3-F1
#
_cell.length_a   1.000
_cell.length_b   1.000
_cell.length_c   1.000
_cell.angle_alpha   90.00
_cell.angle_beta   90.00
_cell.angle_gamma   90.00
#
_symmetry.space_group_name_H-M   'P 1'
#
loop_
_entity.id
_entity.type
_entity.pdbx_description
1 polymer ?
#
loop_
_entity_poly.entity_id
_entity_poly.type
_entity_poly.pdbx_seq_one_letter_code
_entity_poly.pdbx_strand_id
1 'polypeptide(L)'
;MLADKLNMTPEEAERWIVNLIRNARLDAMIDSKLGHVIMGDRAVSPYQQVIEKAKSLSFRSQMLVMDIEKKHNQNSRSEAPNWSTQDFGFY
;
A
#
# COMPACT_ATOMS: atom_id res chain seq x y z
N MET A 1 6.79 12.41 -36.46
CA MET A 1 5.71 12.46 -35.45
C MET A 1 5.31 11.03 -35.07
N LEU A 2 4.56 10.81 -34.00
CA LEU A 2 4.14 9.45 -33.59
C LEU A 2 3.32 8.74 -34.68
N ALA A 3 2.50 9.50 -35.41
CA ALA A 3 1.73 9.06 -36.57
C ALA A 3 2.62 8.39 -37.64
N ASP A 4 3.76 9.00 -37.99
CA ASP A 4 4.69 8.45 -39.00
C ASP A 4 5.35 7.15 -38.55
N LYS A 5 5.58 6.98 -37.23
CA LYS A 5 6.19 5.76 -36.66
C LYS A 5 5.20 4.59 -36.57
N LEU A 6 3.92 4.90 -36.39
CA LEU A 6 2.84 3.91 -36.31
C LEU A 6 2.17 3.68 -37.66
N ASN A 7 2.60 4.39 -38.71
CA ASN A 7 2.05 4.32 -40.06
C ASN A 7 0.52 4.62 -40.09
N MET A 8 0.08 5.51 -39.19
CA MET A 8 -1.31 5.89 -38.94
C MET A 8 -1.55 7.34 -39.33
N THR A 9 -2.82 7.72 -39.55
CA THR A 9 -3.18 9.14 -39.67
C THR A 9 -3.01 9.85 -38.32
N PRO A 10 -2.78 11.17 -38.29
CA PRO A 10 -2.65 11.90 -37.04
C PRO A 10 -3.89 11.77 -36.14
N GLU A 11 -5.09 11.73 -36.72
CA GLU A 11 -6.35 11.51 -35.98
C GLU A 11 -6.43 10.09 -35.38
N GLU A 12 -5.96 9.08 -36.12
CA GLU A 12 -5.94 7.70 -35.65
C GLU A 12 -4.89 7.50 -34.55
N ALA A 13 -3.74 8.17 -34.66
CA ALA A 13 -2.71 8.19 -33.64
C ALA A 13 -3.19 8.88 -32.34
N GLU A 14 -3.93 9.99 -32.43
CA GLU A 14 -4.56 10.61 -31.25
C GLU A 14 -5.56 9.66 -30.58
N ARG A 15 -6.43 9.01 -31.38
CA ARG A 15 -7.40 8.05 -30.85
C ARG A 15 -6.71 6.84 -30.20
N TRP A 16 -5.58 6.41 -30.75
CA TRP A 16 -4.76 5.34 -30.18
C TRP A 16 -4.13 5.77 -28.85
N ILE A 17 -3.57 6.98 -28.77
CA ILE A 17 -3.02 7.55 -27.51
C ILE A 17 -4.10 7.67 -26.43
N VAL A 18 -5.29 8.18 -26.78
CA VAL A 18 -6.43 8.28 -25.84
C VAL A 18 -6.81 6.90 -25.30
N ASN A 19 -6.87 5.89 -26.17
CA ASN A 19 -7.19 4.53 -25.78
C ASN A 19 -6.10 3.92 -24.88
N LEU A 20 -4.84 4.21 -25.16
CA LEU A 20 -3.70 3.77 -24.35
C LEU A 20 -3.77 4.38 -22.93
N ILE A 21 -4.01 5.69 -22.82
CA ILE A 21 -4.13 6.39 -21.53
C ILE A 21 -5.31 5.83 -20.72
N ARG A 22 -6.46 5.62 -21.39
CA ARG A 22 -7.67 5.07 -20.76
C ARG A 22 -7.47 3.65 -20.24
N ASN A 23 -6.83 2.78 -21.03
CA ASN A 23 -6.63 1.37 -20.66
C ASN A 23 -5.51 1.20 -19.61
N ALA A 24 -4.45 1.99 -19.70
CA ALA A 24 -3.31 1.91 -18.78
C ALA A 24 -3.51 2.71 -17.47
N ARG A 25 -4.66 3.40 -17.32
CA ARG A 25 -4.98 4.27 -16.17
C ARG A 25 -3.83 5.24 -15.86
N LEU A 26 -3.31 5.85 -16.91
CA LEU A 26 -2.25 6.85 -16.81
C LEU A 26 -2.88 8.22 -16.58
N ASP A 27 -2.31 8.99 -15.67
CA ASP A 27 -2.63 10.41 -15.56
C ASP A 27 -1.89 11.12 -16.69
N ALA A 28 -2.60 11.75 -17.62
CA ALA A 28 -2.03 12.48 -18.74
C ALA A 28 -3.01 13.54 -19.23
N MET A 29 -2.48 14.64 -19.74
CA MET A 29 -3.22 15.73 -20.36
C MET A 29 -2.83 15.82 -21.83
N ILE A 30 -3.82 15.84 -22.72
CA ILE A 30 -3.61 15.92 -24.18
C ILE A 30 -3.94 17.34 -24.64
N ASP A 31 -2.93 18.04 -25.16
CA ASP A 31 -3.08 19.35 -25.79
C ASP A 31 -3.22 19.19 -27.31
N SER A 32 -4.45 18.93 -27.75
CA SER A 32 -4.77 18.72 -29.18
C SER A 32 -4.40 19.93 -30.07
N LYS A 33 -4.41 21.15 -29.52
CA LYS A 33 -4.02 22.37 -30.28
C LYS A 33 -2.53 22.43 -30.63
N LEU A 34 -1.66 21.85 -29.80
CA LEU A 34 -0.22 21.87 -30.00
C LEU A 34 0.33 20.49 -30.39
N GLY A 35 -0.51 19.45 -30.40
CA GLY A 35 -0.09 18.08 -30.70
C GLY A 35 0.83 17.48 -29.63
N HIS A 36 0.79 18.00 -28.40
CA HIS A 36 1.63 17.54 -27.29
C HIS A 36 0.82 16.75 -26.28
N VAL A 37 1.47 15.73 -25.71
CA VAL A 37 0.90 14.94 -24.61
C VAL A 37 1.78 15.17 -23.39
N ILE A 38 1.19 15.75 -22.35
CA ILE A 38 1.85 15.97 -21.06
C ILE A 38 1.46 14.79 -20.17
N MET A 39 2.42 13.93 -19.85
CA MET A 39 2.19 12.87 -18.88
C MET A 39 2.16 13.47 -17.48
N GLY A 40 1.21 13.04 -16.66
CA GLY A 40 1.13 13.39 -15.25
C GLY A 40 2.39 12.91 -14.54
N ASP A 41 3.06 13.82 -13.85
CA ASP A 41 4.23 13.50 -13.06
C ASP A 41 3.81 12.62 -11.87
N ARG A 42 4.40 11.43 -11.77
CA ARG A 42 4.22 10.52 -10.64
C ARG A 42 5.20 10.83 -9.50
N ALA A 43 5.58 12.10 -9.33
CA ALA A 43 6.40 12.52 -8.20
C ALA A 43 5.60 12.38 -6.90
N VAL A 44 5.76 11.25 -6.22
CA VAL A 44 5.25 11.07 -4.87
C VAL A 44 5.98 12.06 -3.97
N SER A 45 5.24 13.04 -3.43
CA SER A 45 5.78 14.04 -2.50
C SER A 45 6.60 13.37 -1.38
N PRO A 46 7.79 13.90 -1.02
CA PRO A 46 8.60 13.33 0.05
C PRO A 46 7.83 13.17 1.37
N TYR A 47 6.91 14.08 1.68
CA TYR A 47 6.04 13.99 2.86
C TYR A 47 5.11 12.78 2.80
N GLN A 48 4.53 12.52 1.62
CA GLN A 48 3.66 11.36 1.41
C GLN A 48 4.43 10.06 1.63
N GLN A 49 5.68 9.97 1.15
CA GLN A 49 6.53 8.80 1.37
C GLN A 49 6.84 8.57 2.85
N VAL A 50 7.11 9.66 3.60
CA VAL A 50 7.35 9.59 5.05
C VAL A 50 6.08 9.13 5.78
N ILE A 51 4.91 9.66 5.42
CA ILE A 51 3.62 9.27 6.01
C ILE A 51 3.34 7.78 5.78
N GLU A 52 3.56 7.28 4.56
CA GLU A 52 3.35 5.85 4.24
C GLU A 52 4.28 4.94 5.02
N LYS A 53 5.57 5.28 5.11
CA LYS A 53 6.54 4.53 5.91
C LYS A 53 6.18 4.55 7.40
N ALA A 54 5.79 5.72 7.92
CA ALA A 54 5.38 5.88 9.32
C ALA A 54 4.12 5.06 9.66
N LYS A 55 3.14 4.99 8.75
CA LYS A 55 1.94 4.14 8.92
C LYS A 55 2.30 2.66 9.07
N SER A 56 3.17 2.14 8.19
CA SER A 56 3.62 0.74 8.26
C SER A 56 4.38 0.46 9.56
N LEU A 57 5.25 1.38 9.99
CA LEU A 57 5.99 1.28 11.24
C LEU A 57 5.05 1.28 12.46
N SER A 58 4.10 2.22 12.52
CA SER A 58 3.15 2.34 13.62
C SER A 58 2.33 1.07 13.79
N PHE A 59 1.86 0.48 12.69
CA PHE A 59 1.11 -0.78 12.73
C PHE A 59 1.94 -1.92 13.32
N ARG A 60 3.19 -2.09 12.86
CA ARG A 60 4.10 -3.12 13.40
C ARG A 60 4.40 -2.89 14.88
N SER A 61 4.59 -1.64 15.29
CA SER A 61 4.84 -1.30 16.70
C SER A 61 3.64 -1.66 17.57
N GLN A 62 2.41 -1.40 17.12
CA GLN A 62 1.19 -1.77 17.84
C GLN A 62 1.05 -3.29 17.97
N MET A 63 1.34 -4.04 16.90
CA MET A 63 1.34 -5.50 16.98
C MET A 63 2.37 -6.04 17.98
N LEU A 64 3.58 -5.49 17.99
CA LEU A 64 4.61 -5.89 18.95
C LEU A 64 4.18 -5.61 20.39
N VAL A 65 3.52 -4.48 20.66
CA VAL A 65 2.97 -4.17 21.98
C VAL A 65 1.95 -5.24 22.39
N MET A 66 1.01 -5.59 21.51
CA MET A 66 0.02 -6.63 21.78
C MET A 66 0.67 -8.00 22.04
N ASP A 67 1.71 -8.36 21.28
CA ASP A 67 2.44 -9.62 21.47
C ASP A 67 3.19 -9.65 22.81
N ILE A 68 3.79 -8.51 23.21
CA ILE A 68 4.45 -8.36 24.51
C ILE A 68 3.43 -8.48 25.65
N GLU A 69 2.29 -7.80 25.55
CA GLU A 69 1.21 -7.87 26.56
C GLU A 69 0.68 -9.31 26.71
N LYS A 70 0.46 -10.00 25.58
CA LYS A 70 0.03 -11.40 25.57
C LYS A 70 1.06 -12.32 26.23
N LYS A 71 2.34 -12.15 25.90
CA LYS A 71 3.43 -12.94 26.51
C LYS A 71 3.58 -12.65 28.00
N HIS A 72 3.48 -11.39 28.40
CA HIS A 72 3.52 -10.99 29.82
C HIS A 72 2.38 -11.63 30.62
N ASN A 73 1.15 -11.59 30.10
CA ASN A 73 -0.02 -12.22 30.74
C ASN A 73 0.06 -13.76 30.80
N GLN A 74 0.75 -14.41 29.86
CA GLN A 74 1.01 -15.84 29.94
C GLN A 74 2.05 -16.17 31.02
N ASN A 75 3.09 -15.35 31.15
CA ASN A 75 4.13 -15.55 32.15
C ASN A 75 3.60 -15.35 33.59
N SER A 76 2.76 -14.34 33.81
CA SER A 76 2.11 -14.11 35.12
C SER A 76 1.11 -15.21 35.51
N ARG A 77 0.45 -15.85 34.54
CA ARG A 77 -0.37 -17.06 34.79
C ARG A 77 0.46 -18.29 35.12
N SER A 78 1.70 -18.35 34.66
CA SER A 78 2.62 -19.48 34.90
C SER A 78 3.24 -19.44 36.29
N GLU A 79 3.32 -18.24 36.90
CA GLU A 79 3.82 -18.02 38.27
C GLU A 79 2.73 -18.17 39.35
N ALA A 80 1.45 -18.31 38.99
CA ALA A 80 0.41 -18.63 39.96
C ALA A 80 0.59 -20.10 40.41
N PRO A 81 0.93 -20.35 41.69
CA PRO A 81 1.18 -21.70 42.12
C PRO A 81 -0.14 -22.48 42.20
N ASN A 82 -0.20 -23.61 41.50
CA ASN A 82 -1.34 -24.51 41.48
C ASN A 82 -1.48 -25.26 42.82
N TRP A 83 -1.96 -24.56 43.86
CA TRP A 83 -2.24 -25.13 45.19
C TRP A 83 -3.65 -25.72 45.33
N SER A 84 -4.44 -25.79 44.26
CA SER A 84 -5.86 -26.16 44.35
C SER A 84 -6.21 -27.51 43.72
N THR A 85 -5.24 -28.38 43.40
CA THR A 85 -5.53 -29.73 42.86
C THR A 85 -4.97 -30.92 43.64
N GLN A 86 -4.35 -30.71 44.80
CA GLN A 86 -3.96 -31.80 45.70
C GLN A 86 -4.49 -31.49 47.10
N ASP A 87 -5.68 -32.00 47.42
CA ASP A 87 -6.13 -32.35 48.78
C ASP A 87 -7.66 -32.30 48.88
N PHE A 88 -8.37 -33.16 48.13
CA PHE A 88 -9.68 -33.68 48.56
C PHE A 88 -9.87 -35.05 47.93
N GLY A 89 -9.14 -36.03 48.45
CA GLY A 89 -9.18 -37.37 47.91
C GLY A 89 -8.78 -38.46 48.88
N PHE A 90 -9.13 -38.38 50.17
CA PHE A 90 -9.13 -39.55 51.05
C PHE A 90 -10.16 -39.43 52.19
N TYR A 91 -10.98 -40.49 52.27
CA TYR A 91 -11.99 -40.88 53.26
C TYR A 91 -13.38 -40.25 53.18
#